data_AF-A0A964ZF50-F1
#
_entry.id   AF-A0A964ZF50-F1
#
_cell.length_a   1.000
_cell.length_b   1.000
_cell.length_c   1.000
_cell.angle_alpha   90.00
_cell.angle_beta   90.00
_cell.angle_gamma   90.00
#
_symmetry.space_group_name_H-M   'P 1'
#
loop_
_entity.id
_entity.type
_entity.pdbx_description
1 polymer ?
#
loop_
_entity_poly.entity_id
_entity_poly.type
_entity_poly.pdbx_seq_one_letter_code
_entity_poly.pdbx_strand_id
1 'polypeptide(L)'
;MNAIAFATACVVYRASNSPPSVPDVRVASCRLTPRGASSPTTTAEYTHVLIVPTTTDIRDDFTAGATTFGPNADKVFVPDELSPVTYRVLLVRRMGRSTSQDFKECLLVRTAVTWPTDDL
;
A
#
# COMPACT_ATOMS: atom_id res chain seq x y z
N MET A 1 -19.44 19.98 4.64
CA MET A 1 -18.84 19.41 3.42
C MET A 1 -17.39 19.85 3.40
N ASN A 2 -16.45 18.99 3.81
CA ASN A 2 -15.02 19.34 3.86
C ASN A 2 -14.30 18.63 2.71
N ALA A 3 -13.55 19.43 1.94
CA ALA A 3 -12.91 19.06 0.69
C ALA A 3 -11.97 17.86 0.84
N ILE A 4 -12.07 16.90 -0.09
CA ILE A 4 -11.11 15.81 -0.24
C ILE A 4 -10.38 16.04 -1.57
N ALA A 5 -9.18 16.59 -1.50
CA ALA A 5 -8.17 16.51 -2.56
C ALA A 5 -6.86 16.20 -1.81
N PHE A 6 -6.11 15.13 -2.14
CA PHE A 6 -5.54 14.86 -3.44
C PHE A 6 -5.70 13.40 -3.85
N ALA A 7 -6.28 13.16 -5.03
CA ALA A 7 -6.10 11.91 -5.75
C ALA A 7 -4.68 11.92 -6.35
N THR A 8 -3.96 10.82 -6.23
CA THR A 8 -2.65 10.62 -6.86
C THR A 8 -2.64 9.27 -7.60
N ALA A 9 -1.58 8.98 -8.35
CA ALA A 9 -1.36 7.66 -8.90
C ALA A 9 -0.61 6.77 -7.89
N CYS A 10 -0.66 5.47 -8.08
CA CYS A 10 0.32 4.56 -7.49
C CYS A 10 0.64 3.43 -8.44
N VAL A 11 1.76 2.77 -8.18
CA VAL A 11 2.13 1.53 -8.85
C VAL A 11 2.31 0.42 -7.84
N VAL A 12 1.92 -0.78 -8.24
CA VAL A 12 1.98 -1.98 -7.40
C VAL A 12 2.89 -2.99 -8.06
N TYR A 13 3.79 -3.56 -7.26
CA TYR A 13 4.62 -4.69 -7.64
C TYR A 13 4.30 -5.89 -6.75
N ARG A 14 4.28 -7.09 -7.34
CA ARG A 14 4.29 -8.34 -6.58
C ARG A 14 5.57 -8.45 -5.75
N ALA A 15 5.53 -9.31 -4.73
CA ALA A 15 6.66 -9.50 -3.83
C ALA A 15 8.00 -9.74 -4.54
N SER A 16 8.00 -10.54 -5.62
CA SER A 16 9.19 -10.87 -6.41
C SER A 16 9.65 -9.79 -7.39
N ASN A 17 8.82 -8.80 -7.71
CA ASN A 17 9.09 -7.80 -8.74
C ASN A 17 9.46 -6.47 -8.10
N SER A 18 10.44 -5.74 -8.61
CA SER A 18 10.82 -4.41 -8.12
C SER A 18 11.26 -3.55 -9.30
N PRO A 19 11.28 -2.21 -9.18
CA PRO A 19 12.01 -1.37 -10.13
C PRO A 19 13.45 -1.92 -10.33
N PRO A 20 13.97 -1.96 -11.58
CA PRO A 20 13.48 -1.28 -12.78
C PRO A 20 12.46 -2.07 -13.64
N SER A 21 11.95 -3.22 -13.16
CA SER A 21 10.94 -3.99 -13.92
C SER A 21 9.63 -3.22 -14.11
N VAL A 22 8.78 -3.63 -15.05
CA VAL A 22 7.45 -3.03 -15.25
C VAL A 22 6.55 -3.34 -14.04
N PRO A 23 5.78 -2.37 -13.50
CA PRO A 23 4.82 -2.65 -12.44
C PRO A 23 3.74 -3.64 -12.85
N ASP A 24 3.32 -4.48 -11.92
CA ASP A 24 2.24 -5.43 -12.12
C ASP A 24 0.87 -4.73 -12.26
N VAL A 25 0.68 -3.62 -11.56
CA VAL A 25 -0.53 -2.79 -11.66
C VAL A 25 -0.17 -1.32 -11.63
N ARG A 26 -0.75 -0.53 -12.53
CA ARG A 26 -0.77 0.93 -12.47
C ARG A 26 -2.16 1.40 -12.05
N VAL A 27 -2.22 2.23 -11.02
CA VAL A 27 -3.47 2.75 -10.45
C VAL A 27 -3.52 4.25 -10.71
N ALA A 28 -4.48 4.67 -11.53
CA ALA A 28 -4.61 6.08 -11.93
C ALA A 28 -5.15 6.99 -10.82
N SER A 29 -5.88 6.42 -9.85
CA SER A 29 -6.46 7.19 -8.75
C SER A 29 -6.38 6.42 -7.44
N CYS A 30 -5.63 6.95 -6.49
CA CYS A 30 -5.58 6.48 -5.11
C CYS A 30 -5.46 7.66 -4.15
N ARG A 31 -5.69 7.39 -2.87
CA ARG A 31 -5.48 8.38 -1.79
C ARG A 31 -4.65 7.76 -0.69
N LEU A 32 -3.48 8.35 -0.43
CA LEU A 32 -2.60 7.96 0.66
C LEU A 32 -2.80 8.92 1.84
N THR A 33 -3.04 8.37 3.04
CA THR A 33 -3.21 9.15 4.27
C THR A 33 -2.28 8.61 5.35
N PRO A 34 -1.42 9.44 5.97
CA PRO A 34 -0.62 9.03 7.13
C PRO A 34 -1.55 8.82 8.32
N ARG A 35 -1.29 7.78 9.11
CA ARG A 35 -2.04 7.50 10.36
C ARG A 35 -1.19 7.70 11.61
N GLY A 36 0.14 7.61 11.49
CA GLY A 36 1.03 7.44 12.64
C GLY A 36 1.05 5.98 13.11
N ALA A 37 2.08 5.60 13.87
CA ALA A 37 2.19 4.25 14.42
C ALA A 37 1.11 4.01 15.49
N SER A 38 0.40 2.88 15.40
CA SER A 38 -0.48 2.42 16.48
C SER A 38 0.32 1.55 17.46
N SER A 39 0.32 1.88 18.75
CA SER A 39 0.73 0.98 19.84
C SER A 39 -0.54 0.45 20.53
N PRO A 40 -0.67 -0.84 20.93
CA PRO A 40 0.38 -1.78 21.36
C PRO A 40 0.38 -3.17 20.66
N THR A 41 1.39 -3.97 21.04
CA THR A 41 1.83 -5.37 20.78
C THR A 41 0.87 -6.44 20.21
N THR A 42 -0.42 -6.16 20.04
CA THR A 42 -1.44 -7.12 19.57
C THR A 42 -2.18 -6.67 18.31
N THR A 43 -1.89 -5.46 17.81
CA THR A 43 -2.51 -4.94 16.58
C THR A 43 -1.47 -4.75 15.49
N ALA A 44 -1.86 -5.05 14.25
CA ALA A 44 -0.99 -4.91 13.11
C ALA A 44 -0.55 -3.44 12.97
N GLU A 45 0.75 -3.20 13.12
CA GLU A 45 1.29 -1.85 13.14
C GLU A 45 1.43 -1.34 11.71
N TYR A 46 0.65 -0.32 11.36
CA TYR A 46 0.70 0.31 10.05
C TYR A 46 0.85 1.81 10.17
N THR A 47 1.48 2.38 9.17
CA THR A 47 1.88 3.79 9.16
C THR A 47 0.97 4.66 8.30
N HIS A 48 0.39 4.05 7.26
CA HIS A 48 -0.41 4.75 6.25
C HIS A 48 -1.62 3.92 5.84
N VAL A 49 -2.66 4.60 5.36
CA VAL A 49 -3.81 3.99 4.69
C VAL A 49 -3.81 4.43 3.24
N LEU A 50 -3.98 3.47 2.33
CA LEU A 50 -4.21 3.72 0.92
C LEU A 50 -5.63 3.31 0.54
N ILE A 51 -6.36 4.21 -0.08
CA ILE A 51 -7.67 3.93 -0.68
C ILE A 51 -7.49 3.79 -2.19
N VAL A 52 -8.00 2.69 -2.75
CA VAL A 52 -7.98 2.40 -4.20
C VAL A 52 -9.33 1.88 -4.69
N PRO A 53 -9.63 2.00 -6.01
CA PRO A 53 -10.82 1.39 -6.60
C PRO A 53 -10.91 -0.11 -6.33
N THR A 54 -12.13 -0.63 -6.22
CA THR A 54 -12.38 -2.06 -5.96
C THR A 54 -11.80 -3.00 -7.03
N THR A 55 -11.65 -2.51 -8.25
CA THR A 55 -11.08 -3.22 -9.40
C THR A 55 -9.55 -3.34 -9.34
N THR A 56 -8.89 -2.60 -8.46
CA THR A 56 -7.42 -2.63 -8.31
C THR A 56 -6.96 -4.00 -7.82
N ASP A 57 -6.08 -4.67 -8.56
CA ASP A 57 -5.48 -5.93 -8.13
C ASP A 57 -4.30 -5.68 -7.17
N ILE A 58 -4.64 -5.41 -5.92
CA ILE A 58 -3.70 -5.28 -4.79
C ILE A 58 -3.95 -6.40 -3.78
N ARG A 59 -2.88 -7.02 -3.31
CA ARG A 59 -2.89 -8.23 -2.49
C ARG A 59 -2.05 -8.03 -1.23
N ASP A 60 -2.60 -8.46 -0.11
CA ASP A 60 -1.83 -8.71 1.09
C ASP A 60 -1.36 -10.17 1.12
N ASP A 61 -0.61 -10.51 2.17
CA ASP A 61 -0.28 -11.87 2.57
C ASP A 61 -0.62 -12.00 4.07
N PHE A 62 -1.81 -11.51 4.44
CA PHE A 62 -2.21 -11.39 5.84
C PHE A 62 -2.58 -12.75 6.41
N THR A 63 -1.97 -13.11 7.54
CA THR A 63 -2.35 -14.26 8.36
C THR A 63 -3.09 -13.78 9.61
N ALA A 64 -4.14 -14.48 10.05
CA ALA A 64 -4.89 -14.10 11.24
C ALA A 64 -3.95 -14.00 12.47
N GLY A 65 -3.97 -12.86 13.16
CA GLY A 65 -3.08 -12.57 14.29
C GLY A 65 -1.70 -12.03 13.90
N ALA A 66 -1.39 -11.89 12.61
CA ALA A 66 -0.14 -11.27 12.17
C ALA A 66 -0.10 -9.78 12.53
N THR A 67 1.04 -9.35 13.06
CA THR A 67 1.31 -7.95 13.36
C THR A 67 2.15 -7.26 12.28
N THR A 68 2.64 -8.03 11.30
CA THR A 68 3.53 -7.60 10.21
C THR A 68 3.03 -8.14 8.87
N PHE A 69 3.55 -7.58 7.76
CA PHE A 69 3.21 -8.04 6.41
C PHE A 69 3.88 -9.38 6.10
N GLY A 70 3.20 -10.25 5.33
CA GLY A 70 3.78 -11.51 4.88
C GLY A 70 4.81 -11.33 3.75
N PRO A 71 5.63 -12.36 3.47
CA PRO A 71 6.64 -12.31 2.42
C PRO A 71 6.04 -12.06 1.03
N ASN A 72 4.83 -12.56 0.75
CA ASN A 72 4.19 -12.44 -0.56
C ASN A 72 3.36 -11.14 -0.73
N ALA A 73 3.35 -10.27 0.27
CA ALA A 73 2.60 -9.02 0.19
C ALA A 73 3.12 -8.12 -0.95
N ASP A 74 2.21 -7.35 -1.55
CA ASP A 74 2.57 -6.39 -2.59
C ASP A 74 3.41 -5.22 -2.04
N LYS A 75 4.18 -4.61 -2.95
CA LYS A 75 4.90 -3.34 -2.77
C LYS A 75 4.13 -2.24 -3.49
N VAL A 76 3.95 -1.10 -2.83
CA VAL A 76 3.29 0.07 -3.41
C VAL A 76 4.27 1.23 -3.41
N PHE A 77 4.34 1.92 -4.54
CA PHE A 77 5.05 3.18 -4.69
C PHE A 77 4.07 4.29 -5.07
N VAL A 78 4.22 5.45 -4.45
CA VAL A 78 3.34 6.62 -4.63
C VAL A 78 4.23 7.85 -4.86
N PRO A 79 4.03 8.63 -5.95
CA PRO A 79 3.03 8.44 -6.99
C PRO A 79 3.36 7.35 -8.03
N ASP A 80 4.63 6.98 -8.15
CA ASP A 80 5.15 6.06 -9.18
C ASP A 80 6.40 5.31 -8.68
N GLU A 81 6.96 4.44 -9.52
CA GLU A 81 8.13 3.61 -9.24
C GLU A 81 9.43 4.39 -8.93
N LEU A 82 9.48 5.69 -9.21
CA LEU A 82 10.65 6.54 -8.90
C LEU A 82 10.59 7.08 -7.47
N SER A 83 9.49 6.84 -6.75
CA SER A 83 9.35 7.28 -5.37
C SER A 83 10.42 6.65 -4.47
N PRO A 84 11.16 7.45 -3.67
CA PRO A 84 12.16 6.94 -2.73
C PRO A 84 11.52 6.32 -1.47
N VAL A 85 10.19 6.20 -1.44
CA VAL A 85 9.45 5.61 -0.33
C VAL A 85 8.65 4.43 -0.85
N THR A 86 8.96 3.26 -0.30
CA THR A 86 8.21 2.03 -0.56
C THR A 86 7.26 1.74 0.59
N TYR A 87 6.08 1.26 0.24
CA TYR A 87 5.11 0.76 1.20
C TYR A 87 4.88 -0.74 0.99
N ARG A 88 4.82 -1.49 2.08
CA ARG A 88 4.41 -2.90 2.07
C ARG A 88 2.95 -3.01 2.49
N VAL A 89 2.18 -3.79 1.74
CA VAL A 89 0.77 -4.04 2.05
C VAL A 89 0.66 -5.00 3.24
N LEU A 90 0.05 -4.53 4.32
CA LEU A 90 -0.18 -5.34 5.52
C LEU A 90 -1.52 -6.08 5.44
N LEU A 91 -2.56 -5.37 5.02
CA LEU A 91 -3.92 -5.88 4.94
C LEU A 91 -4.69 -5.12 3.87
N VAL A 92 -5.47 -5.81 3.05
CA VAL A 92 -6.43 -5.27 2.11
C VAL A 92 -7.83 -5.66 2.60
N ARG A 93 -8.69 -4.66 2.79
CA ARG A 93 -10.10 -4.88 3.12
C ARG A 93 -11.02 -4.06 2.23
N ARG A 94 -12.19 -4.61 1.91
CA ARG A 94 -13.21 -3.89 1.15
C ARG A 94 -14.14 -3.17 2.12
N MET A 95 -14.32 -1.88 1.91
CA MET A 95 -15.16 -0.99 2.72
C MET A 95 -16.37 -0.53 1.91
N GLY A 96 -17.50 -0.27 2.57
CA GLY A 96 -18.69 0.27 1.90
C GLY A 96 -19.30 -0.66 0.84
N ARG A 97 -19.17 -1.98 1.00
CA ARG A 97 -19.67 -2.98 0.05
C ARG A 97 -21.14 -2.75 -0.28
N SER A 98 -21.47 -2.78 -1.57
CA SER A 98 -22.84 -2.57 -2.09
C SER A 98 -23.41 -1.17 -1.81
N THR A 99 -22.54 -0.19 -1.57
CA THR A 99 -22.92 1.23 -1.44
C THR A 99 -22.23 2.06 -2.52
N SER A 100 -22.58 3.35 -2.63
CA SER A 100 -21.86 4.30 -3.49
C SER A 100 -20.43 4.61 -3.01
N GLN A 101 -20.04 4.13 -1.83
CA GLN A 101 -18.72 4.30 -1.24
C GLN A 101 -17.93 2.98 -1.19
N ASP A 102 -18.03 2.16 -2.23
CA ASP A 102 -17.33 0.86 -2.31
C ASP A 102 -15.88 1.04 -2.76
N PHE A 103 -14.92 0.69 -1.91
CA PHE A 103 -13.48 0.81 -2.19
C PHE A 103 -12.66 -0.26 -1.46
N LYS A 104 -11.41 -0.42 -1.89
CA LYS A 104 -10.40 -1.17 -1.13
C LYS A 104 -9.62 -0.21 -0.26
N GLU A 105 -9.53 -0.53 1.03
CA GLU A 105 -8.66 0.10 1.99
C GLU A 105 -7.46 -0.81 2.26
N CYS A 106 -6.27 -0.29 2.05
CA CYS A 106 -5.02 -1.00 2.24
C CYS A 106 -4.26 -0.38 3.42
N LEU A 107 -3.96 -1.19 4.43
CA LEU A 107 -3.10 -0.80 5.54
C LEU A 107 -1.65 -0.99 5.09
N LEU A 108 -0.84 0.05 5.24
CA LEU A 108 0.50 0.10 4.69
C LEU A 108 1.57 0.34 5.76
N VAL A 109 2.65 -0.42 5.67
CA VAL A 109 3.88 -0.19 6.44
C VAL A 109 4.87 0.53 5.54
N ARG A 110 5.30 1.74 5.96
CA ARG A 110 6.36 2.48 5.28
C ARG A 110 7.67 1.75 5.55
N THR A 111 8.34 1.34 4.49
CA THR A 111 9.66 0.73 4.54
C THR A 111 10.69 1.73 4.03
N ALA A 112 11.83 1.85 4.71
CA ALA A 112 12.96 2.59 4.17
C ALA A 112 13.44 1.89 2.91
N VAL A 113 13.69 2.64 1.84
CA VAL A 113 14.34 2.10 0.65
C VAL A 113 15.80 1.88 1.00
N THR A 114 16.21 0.62 1.05
CA THR A 114 17.63 0.26 0.91
C THR A 114 17.95 0.53 -0.55
N TRP A 115 18.58 1.67 -0.82
CA TRP A 115 19.26 1.88 -2.10
C TRP A 115 20.18 0.67 -2.35
N PRO A 116 20.36 0.20 -3.61
CA PRO A 116 21.36 -0.80 -3.88
C PRO A 116 22.72 -0.29 -3.39
N THR A 117 23.43 -1.13 -2.63
CA THR A 117 24.78 -0.88 -2.13
C THR A 117 25.86 -0.97 -3.20
N ASP A 118 25.49 -1.15 -4.46
CA ASP A 118 26.44 -1.59 -5.49
C ASP A 118 26.44 -0.58 -6.64
N ASP A 119 27.03 0.60 -6.39
CA ASP A 119 27.62 1.45 -7.44
C ASP A 119 28.59 2.49 -6.84
N LEU A 120 29.80 2.02 -6.48
CA LEU A 120 31.10 2.71 -6.65
C LEU A 120 32.22 1.68 -6.75
#